data_AF-A0A0A8WLH7-F1
#
_entry.id   AF-A0A0A8WLH7-F1
#
_cell.length_a   1.000
_cell.length_b   1.000
_cell.length_c   1.000
_cell.angle_alpha   90.00
_cell.angle_beta   90.00
_cell.angle_gamma   90.00
#
_symmetry.space_group_name_H-M   'P 1'
#
loop_
_entity.id
_entity.type
_entity.pdbx_description
1 polymer ?
#
loop_
_entity_poly.entity_id
_entity_poly.type
_entity_poly.pdbx_seq_one_letter_code
_entity_poly.pdbx_strand_id
1 'polypeptide(L)' 'MSTLIIRNLDQETIRNLKARAKRHNLSLQVEARLILQDHANRPDEPPLAIAERWQGYFAGRTFSDSAELVRENRGAVASA' A
#
# COMPACT_ATOMS: atom_id res chain seq x y z
N MET A 1 -0.39 21.54 -15.61
CA MET A 1 0.90 21.24 -14.97
C MET A 1 1.11 22.21 -13.84
N SER A 2 1.54 21.73 -12.68
CA SER A 2 1.87 22.55 -11.51
C SER A 2 3.18 22.09 -10.91
N THR A 3 3.94 23.01 -10.33
CA THR A 3 5.24 22.73 -9.70
C THR A 3 5.16 23.05 -8.22
N LEU A 4 5.63 22.12 -7.38
CA LEU A 4 5.74 22.29 -5.92
C LEU A 4 7.22 22.26 -5.53
N ILE A 5 7.66 23.24 -4.74
CA ILE A 5 9.00 23.29 -4.15
C ILE A 5 8.87 23.12 -2.64
N ILE A 6 9.46 22.05 -2.11
CA ILE A 6 9.52 21.81 -0.66
C ILE A 6 10.90 22.26 -0.19
N ARG A 7 10.94 23.26 0.70
CA ARG A 7 12.18 23.81 1.27
C ARG A 7 12.46 23.19 2.64
N ASN A 8 13.72 23.26 3.06
CA ASN A 8 14.16 22.88 4.40
C ASN A 8 13.86 21.42 4.79
N LEU A 9 13.89 20.49 3.82
CA LEU A 9 13.90 19.07 4.13
C LEU A 9 15.23 18.68 4.75
N ASP A 10 15.18 17.98 5.87
CA ASP A 10 16.38 17.45 6.50
C ASP A 10 17.02 16.37 5.61
N GLN A 11 18.32 16.15 5.83
CA GLN A 11 19.10 15.23 5.00
C GLN A 11 18.68 13.77 5.20
N GLU A 12 18.14 13.41 6.36
CA GLU A 12 17.69 12.06 6.63
C GLU A 12 16.43 11.73 5.82
N THR A 13 15.47 12.65 5.78
CA THR A 13 14.27 12.54 4.95
C THR A 13 14.64 12.38 3.47
N ILE A 14 15.59 13.17 2.96
CA ILE A 14 16.04 13.03 1.56
C ILE A 14 16.69 11.67 1.31
N ARG A 15 17.51 11.15 2.24
CA ARG A 15 18.11 9.82 2.13
C ARG A 15 17.04 8.72 2.09
N ASN A 16 16.07 8.79 2.99
CA ASN A 16 14.98 7.81 3.07
C ASN A 16 14.11 7.80 1.81
N LEU A 17 13.79 8.98 1.27
CA LEU A 17 13.04 9.09 0.01
C LEU A 17 13.82 8.52 -1.18
N LYS A 18 15.14 8.80 -1.27
CA LYS A 18 16.01 8.22 -2.31
C LYS A 18 16.09 6.70 -2.20
N ALA A 19 16.24 6.17 -1.00
CA ALA A 19 16.25 4.72 -0.76
C ALA A 19 14.92 4.09 -1.17
N ARG A 20 13.79 4.71 -0.82
CA ARG A 20 12.46 4.25 -1.22
C ARG A 20 12.28 4.26 -2.75
N ALA A 21 12.64 5.35 -3.41
CA ALA A 21 12.60 5.48 -4.86
C ALA A 21 13.43 4.38 -5.56
N LYS A 22 14.63 4.09 -5.05
CA LYS A 22 15.49 3.01 -5.56
C LYS A 22 14.83 1.63 -5.42
N ARG A 23 14.18 1.34 -4.27
CA ARG A 23 13.46 0.08 -4.06
C ARG A 23 12.30 -0.11 -5.05
N HIS A 24 11.64 0.98 -5.43
CA HIS A 24 10.54 0.94 -6.40
C HIS A 24 11.00 1.07 -7.86
N ASN A 25 12.31 1.22 -8.10
CA ASN A 25 12.88 1.50 -9.41
C ASN A 25 12.27 2.76 -10.08
N LEU A 26 12.02 3.79 -9.27
CA LEU A 26 11.45 5.07 -9.69
C LEU A 26 12.43 6.21 -9.46
N SER A 27 12.23 7.33 -10.15
CA SER A 27 12.94 8.57 -9.83
C SER A 27 12.41 9.15 -8.52
N LEU A 28 13.24 9.93 -7.82
CA LEU A 28 12.84 10.62 -6.59
C LEU A 28 11.61 11.51 -6.80
N GLN A 29 11.52 12.19 -7.95
CA GLN A 29 10.38 13.04 -8.28
C GLN A 29 9.08 12.22 -8.41
N VAL A 30 9.13 11.09 -9.12
CA VAL A 30 7.96 10.22 -9.30
C VAL A 30 7.53 9.65 -7.96
N GLU A 31 8.47 9.18 -7.16
CA GLU A 31 8.23 8.65 -5.82
C GLU A 31 7.56 9.70 -4.91
N ALA A 32 8.10 10.92 -4.86
CA ALA A 32 7.53 12.01 -4.07
C ALA A 32 6.12 12.39 -4.55
N ARG A 33 5.90 12.44 -5.87
CA ARG A 33 4.58 12.69 -6.45
C ARG A 33 3.56 11.63 -6.03
N LEU A 34 3.94 10.36 -6.07
CA LEU A 34 3.05 9.26 -5.68
C LEU A 34 2.69 9.32 -4.20
N ILE A 35 3.65 9.62 -3.32
CA ILE A 35 3.40 9.84 -1.89
C ILE A 35 2.37 10.96 -1.71
N LEU A 36 2.61 12.11 -2.33
CA LEU A 36 1.70 13.25 -2.21
C LEU A 36 0.30 12.94 -2.75
N GLN A 37 0.19 12.20 -3.86
CA GLN A 37 -1.10 11.79 -4.43
C GLN A 37 -1.83 10.79 -3.53
N ASP A 38 -1.13 9.81 -2.95
CA ASP A 38 -1.71 8.84 -2.03
C ASP A 38 -2.26 9.53 -0.77
N HIS A 39 -1.52 10.49 -0.22
CA HIS A 39 -1.97 11.25 0.95
C HIS A 39 -3.05 12.28 0.65
N ALA A 40 -2.99 12.95 -0.50
CA ALA A 40 -3.99 13.96 -0.87
C ALA A 40 -5.34 13.35 -1.28
N ASN A 41 -5.35 12.14 -1.83
CA ASN A 41 -6.55 11.47 -2.29
C ASN A 41 -7.09 10.43 -1.30
N ARG A 42 -6.40 10.19 -0.18
CA ARG A 42 -6.94 9.36 0.89
C ARG A 42 -8.20 10.04 1.44
N PRO A 43 -9.36 9.37 1.43
CA PRO A 43 -10.51 9.91 2.15
C PRO A 43 -10.14 10.01 3.64
N ASP A 44 -10.62 11.06 4.31
CA ASP A 44 -10.55 11.20 5.78
C ASP A 44 -11.48 10.19 6.48
N GLU A 45 -11.57 8.97 5.94
CA GLU A 45 -12.34 7.89 6.53
C GLU A 45 -11.51 7.30 7.68
N PRO A 46 -12.00 7.39 8.92
CA PRO A 46 -11.26 6.86 10.06
C PRO A 46 -11.05 5.35 9.86
N PRO A 47 -9.91 4.77 10.29
CA PRO A 47 -9.64 3.34 10.16
C PRO A 47 -10.77 2.46 10.71
N LEU A 48 -11.49 2.96 11.72
CA LEU A 48 -12.66 2.30 12.29
C LEU A 48 -13.82 2.21 11.31
N ALA A 49 -14.12 3.27 10.55
CA ALA A 49 -15.19 3.24 9.54
C ALA A 49 -14.87 2.28 8.38
N ILE A 50 -13.59 2.17 8.00
CA ILE A 50 -13.15 1.15 7.04
C ILE A 50 -13.41 -0.25 7.63
N ALA A 51 -12.99 -0.51 8.86
CA ALA A 51 -13.18 -1.80 9.52
C ALA A 51 -14.67 -2.16 9.70
N GLU A 52 -15.51 -1.22 10.11
CA GLU A 52 -16.96 -1.37 10.26
C GLU A 52 -17.62 -1.68 8.91
N ARG A 53 -17.22 -1.02 7.83
CA ARG A 53 -17.73 -1.31 6.48
C ARG A 53 -17.42 -2.74 6.05
N TRP A 54 -16.19 -3.20 6.26
CA TRP A 54 -15.80 -4.58 5.93
C TRP A 54 -16.51 -5.59 6.84
N GLN A 55 -16.61 -5.33 8.14
CA GLN A 55 -17.39 -6.16 9.06
C GLN A 55 -18.85 -6.27 8.63
N GLY A 56 -19.49 -5.17 8.25
CA GLY A 56 -20.85 -5.17 7.71
C GLY A 56 -20.97 -5.94 6.39
N TYR A 57 -20.00 -5.81 5.48
CA TYR A 57 -19.97 -6.55 4.21
C TYR A 57 -19.86 -8.07 4.43
N PHE A 58 -19.14 -8.49 5.46
CA PHE A 58 -18.94 -9.90 5.83
C PHE A 58 -19.97 -10.44 6.84
N ALA A 59 -20.74 -9.57 7.49
CA ALA A 59 -21.74 -9.97 8.46
C ALA A 59 -22.79 -10.89 7.82
N GLY A 60 -23.03 -12.04 8.45
CA GLY A 60 -24.00 -13.04 7.97
C GLY A 60 -23.52 -13.89 6.79
N ARG A 61 -22.28 -13.73 6.32
CA ARG A 61 -21.69 -14.61 5.29
C ARG A 61 -20.85 -15.70 5.94
N THR A 62 -21.11 -16.96 5.58
CA THR A 62 -20.25 -18.10 5.91
C THR A 62 -19.25 -18.30 4.79
N PHE A 63 -17.96 -18.21 5.10
CA PHE A 63 -16.87 -18.50 4.17
C PHE A 63 -16.37 -19.92 4.40
N SER A 64 -16.10 -20.66 3.33
CA SER A 64 -15.44 -21.96 3.42
C SER A 64 -14.01 -21.79 3.92
N ASP A 65 -13.51 -22.77 4.66
CA ASP A 65 -12.11 -22.76 5.12
C ASP A 65 -11.18 -22.82 3.90
N SER A 66 -10.51 -21.70 3.63
CA SER A 66 -9.61 -21.54 2.50
C SER A 66 -8.22 -22.13 2.78
N ALA A 67 -7.97 -22.65 3.98
CA ALA A 67 -6.70 -23.27 4.33
C ALA A 67 -6.39 -24.53 3.49
N GLU A 68 -7.41 -25.28 3.08
CA GLU A 68 -7.25 -26.47 2.24
C GLU A 68 -6.82 -26.09 0.81
N LEU A 69 -7.50 -25.11 0.20
CA LEU A 69 -7.16 -24.55 -1.12
C LEU A 69 -5.75 -23.91 -1.15
N VAL A 70 -5.33 -23.29 -0.05
CA VAL A 70 -3.98 -22.70 0.07
C VAL A 70 -2.90 -23.78 0.22
N ARG A 71 -3.19 -24.91 0.89
CA ARG A 71 -2.27 -26.05 0.98
C ARG A 71 -2.06 -26.73 -0.36
N GLU A 72 -3.13 -26.95 -1.13
CA GLU A 72 -3.06 -27.55 -2.47
C GLU A 72 -2.17 -26.74 -3.41
N ASN A 73 -2.32 -25.40 -3.42
CA ASN A 73 -1.50 -24.52 -4.24
C ASN A 73 0.00 -24.54 -3.84
N ARG A 74 0.32 -24.71 -2.55
CA ARG A 74 1.70 -24.80 -2.08
C ARG A 74 2.34 -26.18 -2.33
N GLY A 75 1.55 -27.24 -2.41
CA GLY A 75 2.03 -28.59 -2.74
C GLY A 75 2.38 -28.79 -4.22
N ALA A 76 1.83 -27.97 -5.11
CA ALA A 76 1.97 -28.12 -6.56
C ALA A 76 3.30 -27.57 -7.14
N VAL A 77 4.16 -26.92 -6.33
CA VAL A 77 5.42 -26.30 -6.80
C VAL A 77 6.63 -27.24 -6.65
N ALA A 78 6.44 -28.52 -6.30
CA ALA A 78 7.52 -29.49 -6.06
C ALA A 78 7.60 -30.64 -7.09
N SER A 79 7.25 -30.39 -8.35
CA SER A 79 7.66 -31.28 -9.46
C SER A 79 7.97 -30.48 -10.73
N ALA A 80 9.20 -30.01 -10.83
CA ALA A 80 9.86 -29.63 -12.08
C ALA A 80 11.32 -30.06 -11.98
#